data_AF-A3LXL9-F1
#
_entry.id   AF-A3LXL9-F1
#
_cell.length_a   1.000
_cell.length_b   1.000
_cell.length_c   1.000
_cell.angle_alpha   90.00
_cell.angle_beta   90.00
_cell.angle_gamma   90.00
#
_symmetry.space_group_name_H-M   'P 1'
#
loop_
_entity.id
_entity.type
_entity.pdbx_description
1 polymer ?
#
loop_
_entity_poly.entity_id
_entity_poly.type
_entity_poly.pdbx_seq_one_letter_code
_entity_poly.pdbx_strand_id
1 'polypeptide(L)'
;MISHSMGGLDSRYLISKLQKEDSPKPYKVVSLTTIATPHHGSECADFVENLVGNSKILRSMCPEAIFELTTSYAKKFNDEVVDDPSVKYFSYGAKFDPRWFSLFNLTWHMLRYE
;
A
#
# COMPACT_ATOMS: atom_id res chain seq x y z
N MET A 1 -15.62 5.73 -1.08
CA MET A 1 -14.51 5.77 -0.09
C MET A 1 -13.37 6.54 -0.70
N ILE A 2 -12.68 7.36 0.09
CA ILE A 2 -11.46 8.06 -0.33
C ILE A 2 -10.38 7.65 0.65
N SER A 3 -9.29 7.11 0.11
CA SER A 3 -8.27 6.45 0.91
C SER A 3 -6.89 6.93 0.47
N HIS A 4 -6.01 7.16 1.44
CA HIS A 4 -4.67 7.69 1.22
C HIS A 4 -3.63 6.65 1.63
N SER A 5 -2.53 6.55 0.85
CA SER A 5 -1.41 5.65 1.16
C SER A 5 -1.89 4.21 1.37
N MET A 6 -1.44 3.52 2.41
CA MET A 6 -1.82 2.15 2.75
C MET A 6 -3.33 1.96 2.92
N GLY A 7 -4.08 3.00 3.33
CA GLY A 7 -5.54 2.91 3.48
C GLY A 7 -6.26 2.53 2.19
N GLY A 8 -5.66 2.75 1.02
CA GLY A 8 -6.20 2.27 -0.26
C GLY A 8 -6.13 0.74 -0.39
N LEU A 9 -5.09 0.10 0.14
CA LEU A 9 -4.98 -1.36 0.21
C LEU A 9 -5.99 -1.91 1.22
N ASP A 10 -6.12 -1.30 2.40
CA ASP A 10 -7.11 -1.70 3.40
C ASP A 10 -8.54 -1.63 2.85
N SER A 11 -8.83 -0.57 2.07
CA SER A 11 -10.14 -0.40 1.43
C SER A 11 -10.39 -1.46 0.36
N ARG A 12 -9.36 -1.84 -0.42
CA ARG A 12 -9.47 -2.96 -1.37
C ARG A 12 -9.70 -4.27 -0.65
N TYR A 13 -9.01 -4.53 0.47
CA TYR A 13 -9.20 -5.73 1.28
C TYR A 13 -10.63 -5.80 1.85
N LEU A 14 -11.13 -4.69 2.40
CA LEU A 14 -12.50 -4.58 2.87
C LEU A 14 -13.51 -4.96 1.78
N ILE A 15 -13.38 -4.38 0.58
CA ILE A 15 -14.29 -4.64 -0.54
C ILE A 15 -14.16 -6.09 -1.04
N SER A 16 -12.93 -6.59 -1.22
CA SER A 16 -12.72 -7.90 -1.84
C SER A 16 -12.96 -9.08 -0.90
N LYS A 17 -12.65 -8.96 0.40
CA LYS A 17 -12.61 -10.08 1.34
C LYS A 17 -13.72 -9.97 2.37
N LEU A 18 -13.79 -8.83 3.06
CA LEU A 18 -14.73 -8.66 4.17
C LEU A 18 -16.15 -8.37 3.69
N GLN A 19 -16.34 -7.73 2.53
CA GLN A 19 -17.66 -7.50 1.96
C GLN A 19 -18.27 -8.69 1.23
N LYS A 20 -17.48 -9.72 0.87
CA LYS A 20 -18.01 -10.91 0.21
C LYS A 20 -18.59 -11.96 1.17
N GLU A 21 -18.43 -11.78 2.48
CA GLU A 21 -19.09 -12.64 3.47
C GLU A 21 -20.62 -12.46 3.47
N ASP A 22 -21.37 -13.57 3.51
CA ASP A 22 -22.83 -13.74 3.34
C ASP A 22 -23.74 -13.01 4.37
N SER A 23 -23.19 -12.07 5.15
CA SER A 23 -23.96 -11.27 6.09
C SER A 23 -24.53 -10.00 5.42
N PRO A 24 -25.81 -9.64 5.69
CA PRO A 24 -26.39 -8.40 5.19
C PRO A 24 -25.58 -7.19 5.66
N LYS A 25 -25.05 -6.42 4.70
CA LYS A 25 -24.19 -5.25 4.98
C LYS A 25 -25.06 -4.02 5.26
N PRO A 26 -24.70 -3.18 6.25
CA PRO A 26 -25.39 -1.91 6.49
C PRO A 26 -25.05 -0.82 5.46
N TYR A 27 -24.16 -1.10 4.49
CA TYR A 27 -23.72 -0.14 3.49
C TYR A 27 -23.32 -0.84 2.18
N LYS A 28 -23.30 -0.06 1.09
CA LYS A 28 -22.77 -0.46 -0.22
C LYS A 28 -21.65 0.50 -0.61
N VAL A 29 -20.50 -0.04 -1.01
CA VAL A 29 -19.43 0.77 -1.60
C VAL A 29 -19.75 0.97 -3.07
N VAL A 30 -19.85 2.22 -3.50
CA VAL A 30 -20.14 2.58 -4.91
C VAL A 30 -18.88 2.99 -5.67
N SER A 31 -17.88 3.51 -4.96
CA SER A 31 -16.57 3.85 -5.50
C SER A 31 -15.49 3.82 -4.45
N LEU A 32 -14.26 3.57 -4.90
CA LEU A 32 -13.02 3.75 -4.16
C LEU A 32 -12.11 4.70 -4.94
N THR A 33 -11.63 5.75 -4.27
CA THR A 33 -10.61 6.65 -4.79
C THR A 33 -9.37 6.55 -3.92
N THR A 34 -8.25 6.18 -4.50
CA THR A 34 -6.97 6.08 -3.81
C THR A 34 -6.08 7.28 -4.13
N ILE A 35 -5.33 7.75 -3.13
CA ILE A 35 -4.41 8.89 -3.25
C ILE A 35 -3.05 8.44 -2.73
N ALA A 36 -2.04 8.44 -3.61
CA ALA A 36 -0.68 7.98 -3.29
C ALA A 36 -0.63 6.58 -2.66
N THR A 37 -1.56 5.69 -3.02
CA THR A 37 -1.57 4.31 -2.54
C THR A 37 -0.50 3.49 -3.27
N PRO A 38 0.39 2.79 -2.54
CA PRO A 38 1.40 1.92 -3.14
C PRO A 38 0.77 0.61 -3.64
N HIS A 39 0.01 0.67 -4.73
CA HIS A 39 -0.71 -0.49 -5.29
C HIS A 39 0.22 -1.64 -5.68
N HIS A 40 1.49 -1.36 -5.95
CA HIS A 40 2.52 -2.35 -6.29
C HIS A 40 3.61 -2.44 -5.20
N GLY A 41 3.32 -1.92 -4.00
CA GLY A 41 4.29 -1.83 -2.91
C GLY A 41 5.17 -0.58 -3.02
N SER A 42 6.18 -0.53 -2.16
CA SER A 42 7.14 0.56 -2.06
C SER A 42 8.54 0.00 -1.89
N GLU A 43 9.45 0.48 -2.72
CA GLU A 43 10.87 0.16 -2.69
C GLU A 43 11.52 0.68 -1.41
N CYS A 44 10.95 1.73 -0.80
CA CYS A 44 11.35 2.18 0.53
C CYS A 44 11.03 1.11 1.60
N ALA A 45 9.91 0.39 1.46
CA ALA A 45 9.58 -0.71 2.36
C ALA A 45 10.53 -1.90 2.13
N ASP A 46 10.87 -2.22 0.88
CA ASP A 46 11.87 -3.25 0.56
C ASP A 46 13.26 -2.89 1.14
N PHE A 47 13.65 -1.62 1.08
CA PHE A 47 14.89 -1.15 1.71
C PHE A 47 14.88 -1.36 3.22
N VAL A 48 13.77 -1.02 3.89
CA VAL A 48 13.64 -1.24 5.34
C VAL A 48 13.64 -2.73 5.68
N GLU A 49 12.96 -3.58 4.90
CA GLU A 49 12.99 -5.03 5.07
C GLU A 49 14.41 -5.58 4.97
N ASN A 50 15.18 -5.15 3.96
CA ASN A 50 16.58 -5.52 3.79
C ASN A 50 17.47 -5.03 4.95
N LEU A 51 17.23 -3.83 5.46
CA LEU A 51 17.97 -3.26 6.59
C LEU A 51 17.70 -4.02 7.90
N VAL A 52 16.45 -4.41 8.14
CA VAL A 52 16.03 -5.22 9.28
C VAL A 52 16.61 -6.63 9.17
N GLY A 53 16.60 -7.20 7.96
CA GLY A 53 17.08 -8.54 7.66
C GLY A 53 16.43 -9.59 8.56
N ASN A 54 17.26 -10.51 9.10
CA ASN A 54 16.80 -11.58 9.99
C ASN A 54 16.76 -11.19 11.48
N SER A 55 17.00 -9.92 11.82
CA SER A 55 17.05 -9.48 13.21
C SER A 55 15.64 -9.35 13.79
N LYS A 56 15.26 -10.30 14.65
CA LYS A 56 13.97 -10.28 15.35
C LYS A 56 13.77 -9.01 16.19
N ILE A 57 14.85 -8.48 16.76
CA ILE A 57 14.81 -7.26 17.58
C ILE A 57 14.46 -6.06 16.69
N LEU A 58 15.17 -5.86 15.58
CA LEU A 58 14.90 -4.76 14.66
C LEU A 58 13.51 -4.87 14.06
N ARG A 59 13.11 -6.10 13.67
CA ARG A 59 11.77 -6.37 13.15
C ARG A 59 10.68 -5.99 14.15
N SER A 60 10.86 -6.29 15.43
CA SER A 60 9.91 -5.92 16.49
C SER A 60 9.79 -4.41 16.73
N MET A 61 10.79 -3.62 16.33
CA MET A 61 10.78 -2.17 16.44
C MET A 61 10.14 -1.49 15.22
N CYS A 62 9.97 -2.21 14.12
CA CYS A 62 9.31 -1.73 12.91
C CYS A 62 7.82 -2.07 12.94
N PRO A 63 6.92 -1.13 12.58
CA PRO A 63 5.52 -1.43 12.36
C PRO A 63 5.36 -2.54 11.31
N GLU A 64 4.53 -3.55 11.59
CA GLU A 64 4.28 -4.66 10.64
C GLU A 64 3.76 -4.17 9.28
N ALA A 65 3.03 -3.05 9.28
CA ALA A 65 2.57 -2.35 8.08
C ALA A 65 3.69 -2.07 7.06
N ILE A 66 4.95 -1.86 7.50
CA ILE A 66 6.07 -1.68 6.58
C ILE A 66 6.28 -2.93 5.73
N PHE A 67 6.23 -4.13 6.32
CA PHE A 67 6.47 -5.38 5.59
C PHE A 67 5.30 -5.72 4.65
N GLU A 68 4.09 -5.27 4.96
CA GLU A 68 2.91 -5.38 4.10
C GLU A 68 2.93 -4.40 2.92
N LEU A 69 3.85 -3.44 2.93
CA LEU A 69 4.07 -2.49 1.83
C LEU A 69 5.23 -2.88 0.91
N THR A 70 5.90 -4.01 1.16
CA THR A 70 6.94 -4.51 0.25
C THR A 70 6.37 -4.83 -1.13
N THR A 71 7.18 -4.71 -2.16
CA THR A 71 6.76 -5.02 -3.55
C THR A 71 6.34 -6.48 -3.70
N SER A 72 7.05 -7.38 -3.00
CA SER A 72 6.75 -8.81 -2.98
C SER A 72 5.40 -9.12 -2.32
N TYR A 73 5.11 -8.50 -1.16
CA TYR A 73 3.82 -8.64 -0.50
C TYR A 73 2.70 -8.04 -1.33
N ALA A 74 2.88 -6.83 -1.88
CA ALA A 74 1.88 -6.16 -2.71
C ALA A 74 1.52 -6.99 -3.95
N LYS A 75 2.49 -7.68 -4.57
CA LYS A 75 2.21 -8.62 -5.66
C LYS A 75 1.27 -9.74 -5.20
N LYS A 76 1.59 -10.42 -4.09
CA LYS A 76 0.73 -11.47 -3.53
C LYS A 76 -0.65 -10.93 -3.15
N PHE A 77 -0.69 -9.74 -2.54
CA PHE A 77 -1.93 -9.06 -2.20
C PHE A 77 -2.80 -8.84 -3.44
N ASN A 78 -2.23 -8.38 -4.55
CA ASN A 78 -2.98 -8.16 -5.79
C ASN A 78 -3.49 -9.46 -6.43
N ASP A 79 -2.75 -10.57 -6.28
CA ASP A 79 -3.18 -11.90 -6.74
C ASP A 79 -4.40 -12.39 -5.93
N GLU A 80 -4.50 -12.04 -4.64
CA GLU A 80 -5.56 -12.51 -3.74
C GLU A 80 -6.75 -11.53 -3.62
N VAL A 81 -6.51 -10.22 -3.68
CA VAL A 81 -7.47 -9.14 -3.42
C VAL A 81 -7.88 -8.50 -4.75
N VAL A 82 -8.88 -9.13 -5.36
CA VAL A 82 -9.42 -8.74 -6.67
C VAL A 82 -10.55 -7.71 -6.53
N ASP A 83 -10.54 -6.73 -7.43
CA ASP A 83 -11.53 -5.67 -7.46
C ASP A 83 -12.95 -6.23 -7.71
N ASP A 84 -13.95 -5.63 -7.08
CA ASP A 84 -15.35 -5.97 -7.29
C ASP A 84 -15.87 -5.21 -8.53
N PRO A 85 -16.40 -5.88 -9.56
CA PRO A 85 -16.82 -5.23 -10.80
C PRO A 85 -18.00 -4.27 -10.62
N SER A 86 -18.71 -4.31 -9.49
CA SER A 86 -19.79 -3.39 -9.17
C SER A 86 -19.32 -2.07 -8.55
N VAL A 87 -18.04 -1.97 -8.20
CA VAL A 87 -17.41 -0.78 -7.59
C VAL A 87 -16.58 -0.02 -8.63
N LYS A 88 -16.65 1.31 -8.61
CA LYS A 88 -15.80 2.16 -9.47
C LYS A 88 -14.49 2.49 -8.77
N TYR A 89 -13.35 2.23 -9.42
CA TYR A 89 -12.04 2.48 -8.87
C TYR A 89 -11.34 3.66 -9.57
N PHE A 90 -10.75 4.54 -8.78
CA PHE A 90 -9.96 5.68 -9.25
C PHE A 90 -8.67 5.76 -8.44
N SER A 91 -7.56 6.14 -9.07
CA SER A 91 -6.28 6.31 -8.39
C SER A 91 -5.60 7.60 -8.82
N TYR A 92 -4.98 8.27 -7.85
CA TYR A 92 -4.22 9.50 -8.05
C TYR A 92 -2.82 9.32 -7.48
N GLY A 93 -1.81 9.39 -8.35
CA GLY A 93 -0.41 9.38 -7.96
C GLY A 93 0.12 10.81 -7.70
N ALA A 94 1.26 10.89 -7.02
CA ALA A 94 2.01 12.12 -6.86
C ALA A 94 3.48 11.89 -7.24
N LYS A 95 4.11 12.93 -7.79
CA LYS A 95 5.55 12.95 -8.08
C LYS A 95 6.14 14.20 -7.45
N PHE A 96 7.27 14.03 -6.77
CA PHE A 96 8.02 15.10 -6.15
C PHE A 96 9.49 14.99 -6.53
N ASP A 97 10.12 16.13 -6.87
CA ASP A 97 11.55 16.22 -7.16
C ASP A 97 12.22 17.05 -6.05
N PRO A 98 12.80 16.38 -5.03
CA PRO A 98 13.38 17.07 -3.88
C PRO A 98 14.68 17.79 -4.25
N ARG A 99 14.91 18.93 -3.60
CA ARG A 99 16.26 19.53 -3.57
C ARG A 99 17.20 18.66 -2.73
N TRP A 100 18.51 18.77 -2.96
CA TRP A 100 19.54 17.96 -2.27
C TRP A 100 19.49 18.03 -0.73
N PHE A 101 19.01 19.15 -0.17
CA PHE A 101 18.87 19.36 1.28
C PHE A 101 17.48 18.98 1.83
N SER A 102 16.59 18.45 0.99
CA SER A 102 15.28 17.94 1.43
C SER A 102 15.44 16.62 2.17
N LEU A 103 14.68 16.43 3.23
CA LEU A 103 14.57 15.14 3.92
C LEU A 103 14.20 14.00 2.96
N PHE A 104 13.36 14.30 1.96
CA PHE A 104 12.90 13.32 0.98
C PHE A 104 13.93 13.02 -0.12
N ASN A 105 15.11 13.65 -0.11
CA ASN A 105 16.15 13.37 -1.10
C ASN A 105 16.61 11.91 -1.01
N LEU A 106 16.75 11.37 0.20
CA LEU A 106 17.14 9.97 0.41
C LEU A 106 16.10 9.00 -0.19
N THR A 107 14.82 9.16 0.17
CA THR A 107 13.74 8.31 -0.34
C THR A 107 13.56 8.46 -1.84
N TRP A 108 13.75 9.67 -2.37
CA TRP A 108 13.70 9.87 -3.82
C TRP A 108 14.85 9.18 -4.55
N HIS A 109 16.06 9.15 -3.97
CA HIS A 109 17.15 8.35 -4.53
C HIS A 109 16.81 6.86 -4.54
N MET A 110 16.21 6.32 -3.47
CA MET A 110 15.75 4.92 -3.45
C MET A 110 14.75 4.63 -4.58
N LEU A 111 13.83 5.56 -4.85
CA LEU A 111 12.82 5.44 -5.91
C LEU A 111 13.35 5.72 -7.33
N ARG A 112 14.54 6.32 -7.48
CA ARG A 112 15.07 6.79 -8.78
C ARG A 112 15.94 5.77 -9.52
N TYR A 113 16.38 4.70 -8.85
CA TYR A 113 17.31 3.73 -9.44
C TYR A 113 16.64 2.58 -10.22
N GLU A 114 15.36 2.71 -10.56
CA GLU A 114 14.64 1.90 -11.57
C GLU A 114 13.77 2.81 -12.47
#